data_AF-A0A921ZFA2-F1
#
_entry.id   AF-A0A921ZFA2-F1
#
_cell.length_a   1.000
_cell.length_b   1.000
_cell.length_c   1.000
_cell.angle_alpha   90.00
_cell.angle_beta   90.00
_cell.angle_gamma   90.00
#
_symmetry.space_group_name_H-M   'P 1'
#
loop_
_entity.id
_entity.type
_entity.pdbx_description
1 polymer ?
#
loop_
_entity_poly.entity_id
_entity_poly.type
_entity_poly.pdbx_seq_one_letter_code
_entity_poly.pdbx_strand_id
1 'polypeptide(L)'
;MSNTPNDRYNGIKRSCDSDDESDASSDCIQLTPLEAISPSTSRSPGSKSKYYSPTKKRYVNKRQPFKKRLDMDSLCPMEDSVLKEASAGIDDKSIFLLKVINKYLSNESLKNLLDETSQEIIKKCFNAVKPGIVIVCRMYWRKTLWYRYDDVVKISKEHYKKCDTPTVQEMIQYLVQNGILICGEF
;
A
#
# COMPACT_ATOMS: atom_id res chain seq x y z
N MET A 1 -42.98 -24.72 -33.36
CA MET A 1 -41.95 -25.42 -32.55
C MET A 1 -41.38 -24.41 -31.57
N SER A 2 -42.01 -24.08 -30.43
CA SER A 2 -42.93 -24.81 -29.54
C SER A 2 -42.21 -25.75 -28.54
N ASN A 3 -41.85 -25.16 -27.40
CA ASN A 3 -41.75 -25.65 -26.01
C ASN A 3 -41.43 -27.13 -25.70
N THR A 4 -40.54 -27.36 -24.72
CA THR A 4 -40.76 -27.96 -23.36
C THR A 4 -39.47 -28.66 -22.84
N PRO A 5 -39.38 -29.16 -21.58
CA PRO A 5 -39.90 -28.66 -20.28
C PRO A 5 -38.86 -28.71 -19.11
N ASN A 6 -39.20 -28.08 -17.96
CA ASN A 6 -39.26 -28.66 -16.59
C ASN A 6 -39.26 -27.53 -15.53
N ASP A 7 -40.13 -27.49 -14.51
CA ASP A 7 -40.33 -28.39 -13.35
C ASP A 7 -39.06 -28.48 -12.46
N ARG A 8 -39.05 -28.20 -11.13
CA ARG A 8 -40.12 -28.22 -10.11
C ARG A 8 -39.82 -27.36 -8.85
N TYR A 9 -40.83 -27.22 -7.98
CA TYR A 9 -40.75 -26.68 -6.61
C TYR A 9 -40.41 -27.77 -5.55
N ASN A 10 -40.29 -27.35 -4.28
CA ASN A 10 -40.08 -28.12 -3.02
C ASN A 10 -38.60 -28.25 -2.55
N GLY A 11 -38.28 -28.28 -1.25
CA GLY A 11 -39.14 -28.01 -0.08
C GLY A 11 -38.54 -28.39 1.30
N ILE A 12 -38.23 -27.38 2.13
CA ILE A 12 -38.34 -27.31 3.61
C ILE A 12 -37.70 -28.40 4.51
N LYS A 13 -36.70 -27.94 5.30
CA LYS A 13 -36.27 -28.32 6.68
C LYS A 13 -35.89 -29.77 7.06
N ARG A 14 -34.73 -29.87 7.73
CA ARG A 14 -34.47 -30.50 9.06
C ARG A 14 -33.10 -30.02 9.57
N SER A 15 -32.72 -29.97 10.85
CA SER A 15 -33.42 -29.74 12.14
C SER A 15 -32.38 -29.97 13.28
N CYS A 16 -32.13 -29.00 14.16
CA CYS A 16 -31.37 -29.21 15.40
C CYS A 16 -31.56 -28.06 16.41
N ASP A 17 -32.70 -28.10 17.09
CA ASP A 17 -32.96 -27.55 18.43
C ASP A 17 -32.11 -28.33 19.49
N SER A 18 -31.95 -28.00 20.78
CA SER A 18 -32.52 -27.01 21.73
C SER A 18 -31.49 -26.76 22.87
N ASP A 19 -31.48 -25.67 23.64
CA ASP A 19 -32.01 -24.30 23.42
C ASP A 19 -31.03 -23.23 23.96
N ASP A 20 -30.89 -22.87 25.25
CA ASP A 20 -31.62 -23.05 26.53
C ASP A 20 -30.99 -22.03 27.53
N GLU A 21 -31.63 -21.31 28.48
CA GLU A 21 -33.02 -21.28 28.97
C GLU A 21 -33.59 -19.82 29.02
N SER A 22 -33.02 -18.96 29.90
CA SER A 22 -33.56 -17.65 30.35
C SER A 22 -32.57 -16.48 30.13
N ASP A 23 -32.84 -15.19 30.40
CA ASP A 23 -33.93 -14.45 31.10
C ASP A 23 -34.15 -13.09 30.33
N ALA A 24 -35.13 -12.19 30.56
CA ALA A 24 -36.01 -11.95 31.70
C ALA A 24 -37.36 -11.29 31.31
N SER A 25 -38.29 -11.21 32.27
CA SER A 25 -39.67 -10.73 32.10
C SER A 25 -40.06 -9.57 33.02
N SER A 26 -40.80 -8.58 32.49
CA SER A 26 -42.06 -8.09 33.08
C SER A 26 -42.76 -7.00 32.24
N ASP A 27 -44.06 -6.87 32.44
CA ASP A 27 -45.02 -6.24 31.53
C ASP A 27 -45.43 -4.78 31.82
N CYS A 28 -45.95 -4.15 30.76
CA CYS A 28 -47.05 -3.16 30.73
C CYS A 28 -47.07 -1.93 31.68
N ILE A 29 -47.16 -0.73 31.09
CA ILE A 29 -48.36 0.14 31.13
C ILE A 29 -48.18 1.32 30.16
N GLN A 30 -49.25 1.69 29.44
CA GLN A 30 -49.28 2.89 28.58
C GLN A 30 -49.68 4.13 29.38
N LEU A 31 -48.94 5.23 29.25
CA LEU A 31 -49.42 6.59 29.53
C LEU A 31 -48.80 7.60 28.55
N THR A 32 -49.62 8.24 27.71
CA THR A 32 -49.24 9.36 26.85
C THR A 32 -49.66 10.70 27.46
N PRO A 33 -48.75 11.68 27.61
CA PRO A 33 -49.12 13.07 27.82
C PRO A 33 -49.27 13.83 26.49
N LEU A 34 -50.16 14.82 26.48
CA LEU A 34 -50.65 15.58 25.32
C LEU A 34 -49.56 16.33 24.53
N GLU A 35 -49.86 16.64 23.27
CA GLU A 35 -49.23 17.76 22.56
C GLU A 35 -49.51 19.07 23.31
N ALA A 36 -48.46 19.88 23.55
CA ALA A 36 -48.63 21.22 24.11
C ALA A 36 -47.56 22.21 23.60
N ILE A 37 -47.98 23.03 22.63
CA ILE A 37 -47.56 24.43 22.40
C ILE A 37 -46.04 24.67 22.25
N SER A 38 -45.61 24.91 21.01
CA SER A 38 -44.31 25.53 20.70
C SER A 38 -44.31 27.03 21.02
N PRO A 39 -43.48 27.54 21.96
CA PRO A 39 -43.31 28.97 22.16
C PRO A 39 -42.33 29.57 21.15
N SER A 40 -42.67 30.76 20.67
CA SER A 40 -41.96 31.59 19.69
C SER A 40 -40.45 31.74 19.90
N THR A 41 -39.71 31.88 18.78
CA THR A 41 -38.28 32.19 18.76
C THR A 41 -37.96 33.55 19.39
N SER A 42 -37.35 33.55 20.57
CA SER A 42 -36.67 34.73 21.15
C SER A 42 -35.15 34.58 21.07
N ARG A 43 -34.51 35.27 20.13
CA ARG A 43 -33.05 35.25 19.96
C ARG A 43 -32.38 36.22 20.94
N SER A 44 -31.86 35.72 22.05
CA SER A 44 -30.98 36.48 22.95
C SER A 44 -29.62 35.78 23.09
N PRO A 45 -28.51 36.37 22.60
CA PRO A 45 -27.18 35.76 22.65
C PRO A 45 -26.54 35.88 24.04
N GLY A 46 -27.17 35.27 25.05
CA GLY A 46 -26.62 35.21 26.40
C GLY A 46 -25.31 34.43 26.43
N SER A 47 -24.21 35.11 26.75
CA SER A 47 -22.85 34.57 26.86
C SER A 47 -22.66 33.67 28.08
N LYS A 48 -23.44 32.58 28.16
CA LYS A 48 -23.38 31.60 29.25
C LYS A 48 -21.99 30.96 29.32
N SER A 49 -21.18 31.43 30.27
CA SER A 49 -19.89 30.83 30.63
C SER A 49 -20.08 29.33 30.83
N LYS A 50 -19.38 28.52 30.01
CA LYS A 50 -19.54 27.06 30.00
C LYS A 50 -18.72 26.41 31.12
N TYR A 51 -19.08 26.74 32.36
CA TYR A 51 -18.52 26.17 33.59
C TYR A 51 -18.25 24.67 33.43
N TYR A 52 -17.06 24.26 33.87
CA TYR A 52 -16.65 22.86 33.82
C TYR A 52 -17.39 22.09 34.92
N SER A 53 -18.23 21.14 34.53
CA SER A 53 -18.94 20.24 35.44
C SER A 53 -18.27 18.86 35.31
N PRO A 54 -17.58 18.35 36.35
CA PRO A 54 -16.74 17.15 36.23
C PRO A 54 -17.48 15.89 35.75
N THR A 55 -18.76 15.75 36.08
CA THR A 55 -19.60 14.62 35.66
C THR A 55 -20.13 14.74 34.23
N LYS A 56 -20.10 15.93 33.60
CA LYS A 56 -20.65 16.14 32.26
C LYS A 56 -19.63 15.77 31.17
N LYS A 57 -19.61 14.48 30.79
CA LYS A 57 -18.83 13.95 29.66
C LYS A 57 -19.01 14.82 28.40
N ARG A 58 -17.96 15.52 27.98
CA ARG A 58 -17.91 16.30 26.74
C ARG A 58 -17.27 15.45 25.64
N TYR A 59 -17.87 15.36 24.46
CA TYR A 59 -17.28 14.63 23.34
C TYR A 59 -16.06 15.39 22.78
N VAL A 60 -14.86 14.86 22.99
CA VAL A 60 -13.60 15.47 22.55
C VAL A 60 -13.26 14.92 21.16
N ASN A 61 -13.57 15.71 20.12
CA ASN A 61 -13.10 15.47 18.76
C ASN A 61 -11.56 15.59 18.70
N LYS A 62 -10.87 14.46 18.90
CA LYS A 62 -9.43 14.36 18.66
C LYS A 62 -9.16 14.63 17.17
N ARG A 63 -8.57 15.78 16.86
CA ARG A 63 -8.07 16.06 15.50
C ARG A 63 -7.00 15.03 15.17
N GLN A 64 -7.30 14.16 14.20
CA GLN A 64 -6.31 13.25 13.62
C GLN A 64 -5.14 14.07 13.06
N PRO A 65 -3.87 13.65 13.25
CA PRO A 65 -2.74 14.33 12.63
C PRO A 65 -2.85 14.21 11.11
N PHE A 66 -2.95 15.34 10.42
CA PHE A 66 -3.00 15.36 8.97
C PHE A 66 -1.69 14.80 8.42
N LYS A 67 -1.77 13.77 7.56
CA LYS A 67 -0.59 13.20 6.89
C LYS A 67 -0.03 14.25 5.91
N LYS A 68 0.95 15.04 6.38
CA LYS A 68 1.74 15.93 5.52
C LYS A 68 2.31 15.10 4.37
N ARG A 69 1.92 15.41 3.14
CA ARG A 69 2.62 14.90 1.96
C ARG A 69 4.04 15.46 2.00
N LEU A 70 5.02 14.58 1.82
CA LEU A 70 6.40 14.97 1.56
C LEU A 70 6.50 15.17 0.06
N ASP A 71 6.63 16.41 -0.39
CA ASP A 71 6.90 16.70 -1.80
C ASP A 71 8.31 16.19 -2.14
N MET A 72 8.37 15.13 -2.96
CA MET A 72 9.62 14.53 -3.43
C MET A 72 10.28 15.35 -4.55
N ASP A 73 9.56 16.34 -5.08
CA ASP A 73 9.95 17.13 -6.25
C ASP A 73 11.04 18.18 -5.94
N SER A 74 11.34 18.40 -4.65
CA SER A 74 12.41 19.31 -4.21
C SER A 74 13.83 18.72 -4.35
N LEU A 75 13.99 17.47 -4.79
CA LEU A 75 15.29 16.78 -4.88
C LEU A 75 15.89 16.85 -6.30
N CYS A 76 16.60 17.96 -6.54
CA CYS A 76 17.40 18.31 -7.72
C CYS A 76 16.62 18.62 -9.03
N PRO A 77 16.72 19.85 -9.58
CA PRO A 77 16.03 20.27 -10.81
C PRO A 77 16.80 19.95 -12.10
N MET A 78 17.72 18.99 -12.06
CA MET A 78 18.52 18.58 -13.22
C MET A 78 18.03 17.20 -13.69
N GLU A 79 17.16 17.19 -14.70
CA GLU A 79 16.70 15.94 -15.31
C GLU A 79 17.81 15.34 -16.17
N ASP A 80 18.62 14.46 -15.57
CA ASP A 80 19.49 13.54 -16.30
C ASP A 80 18.65 12.74 -17.30
N SER A 81 18.88 12.94 -18.61
CA SER A 81 18.14 12.24 -19.67
C SER A 81 18.21 10.73 -19.50
N VAL A 82 19.37 10.22 -19.06
CA VAL A 82 19.61 8.80 -18.77
C VAL A 82 18.74 8.30 -17.62
N LEU A 83 18.62 9.08 -16.53
CA LEU A 83 17.73 8.72 -15.42
C LEU A 83 16.25 8.81 -15.83
N LYS A 84 15.88 9.80 -16.65
CA LYS A 84 14.52 9.95 -17.16
C LYS A 84 14.12 8.78 -18.06
N GLU A 85 15.02 8.35 -18.94
CA GLU A 85 14.82 7.14 -19.75
C GLU A 85 14.76 5.88 -18.89
N ALA A 86 15.73 5.66 -17.99
CA ALA A 86 15.78 4.47 -17.14
C ALA A 86 14.54 4.34 -16.23
N SER A 87 14.10 5.44 -15.61
CA SER A 87 12.92 5.48 -14.73
C SER A 87 11.58 5.35 -15.46
N ALA A 88 11.50 5.61 -16.77
CA ALA A 88 10.24 5.62 -17.50
C ALA A 88 9.55 4.23 -17.51
N GLY A 89 8.40 4.15 -16.82
CA GLY A 89 7.59 2.94 -16.68
C GLY A 89 7.92 2.07 -15.47
N ILE A 90 8.74 2.56 -14.54
CA ILE A 90 9.11 1.92 -13.27
C ILE A 90 8.29 2.56 -12.12
N ASP A 91 8.23 1.92 -10.94
CA ASP A 91 7.51 2.42 -9.77
C ASP A 91 8.31 3.40 -8.87
N ASP A 92 7.60 4.23 -8.12
CA ASP A 92 8.13 5.27 -7.23
C ASP A 92 9.29 4.84 -6.30
N LYS A 93 9.25 3.64 -5.71
CA LYS A 93 10.32 3.20 -4.76
C LYS A 93 11.59 2.79 -5.49
N SER A 94 11.44 2.24 -6.69
CA SER A 94 12.56 1.87 -7.54
C SER A 94 13.14 3.11 -8.22
N ILE A 95 12.29 4.06 -8.64
CA ILE A 95 12.70 5.41 -9.09
C ILE A 95 13.44 6.16 -7.97
N PHE A 96 12.95 6.11 -6.73
CA PHE A 96 13.63 6.74 -5.59
C PHE A 96 15.04 6.17 -5.37
N LEU A 97 15.20 4.84 -5.38
CA LEU A 97 16.53 4.23 -5.24
C LEU A 97 17.43 4.56 -6.44
N LEU A 98 16.89 4.60 -7.65
CA LEU A 98 17.61 4.99 -8.87
C LEU A 98 18.07 6.46 -8.82
N LYS A 99 17.25 7.38 -8.28
CA LYS A 99 17.65 8.78 -8.01
C LYS A 99 18.80 8.87 -7.00
N VAL A 100 18.82 8.03 -5.95
CA VAL A 100 19.94 7.95 -5.01
C VAL A 100 21.20 7.44 -5.72
N ILE A 101 21.10 6.34 -6.48
CA ILE A 101 22.23 5.76 -7.24
C ILE A 101 22.82 6.77 -8.22
N ASN A 102 22.00 7.42 -9.05
CA ASN A 102 22.45 8.42 -10.01
C ASN A 102 23.12 9.61 -9.31
N LYS A 103 22.58 10.09 -8.19
CA LYS A 103 23.22 11.14 -7.39
C LYS A 103 24.60 10.74 -6.86
N TYR A 104 24.82 9.47 -6.50
CA TYR A 104 26.15 8.98 -6.13
C TYR A 104 27.10 8.86 -7.33
N LEU A 105 26.61 8.38 -8.49
CA LEU A 105 27.42 8.23 -9.70
C LEU A 105 27.87 9.58 -10.29
N SER A 106 26.99 10.59 -10.29
CA SER A 106 27.26 11.91 -10.87
C SER A 106 28.01 12.89 -9.94
N ASN A 107 28.34 12.50 -8.69
CA ASN A 107 29.11 13.34 -7.76
C ASN A 107 30.45 12.66 -7.42
N GLU A 108 31.55 13.14 -7.99
CA GLU A 108 32.90 12.57 -7.79
C GLU A 108 33.31 12.51 -6.31
N SER A 109 32.93 13.52 -5.52
CA SER A 109 33.18 13.56 -4.08
C SER A 109 32.42 12.49 -3.28
N LEU A 110 31.23 12.08 -3.72
CA LEU A 110 30.47 10.99 -3.10
C LEU A 110 30.89 9.61 -3.61
N LYS A 111 31.31 9.53 -4.88
CA LYS A 111 31.83 8.32 -5.53
C LYS A 111 33.06 7.78 -4.79
N ASN A 112 33.94 8.67 -4.34
CA ASN A 112 35.15 8.33 -3.57
C ASN A 112 34.87 7.81 -2.14
N LEU A 113 33.61 7.80 -1.67
CA LEU A 113 33.22 7.18 -0.39
C LEU A 113 33.06 5.65 -0.49
N LEU A 114 32.94 5.12 -1.72
CA LEU A 114 32.77 3.70 -1.99
C LEU A 114 34.06 3.11 -2.56
N ASP A 115 34.36 1.87 -2.16
CA ASP A 115 35.42 1.08 -2.74
C ASP A 115 35.18 0.81 -4.24
N GLU A 116 36.26 0.49 -4.97
CA GLU A 116 36.22 0.31 -6.43
C GLU A 116 35.26 -0.83 -6.85
N THR A 117 35.12 -1.88 -6.04
CA THR A 117 34.24 -3.02 -6.35
C THR A 117 32.77 -2.64 -6.19
N SER A 118 32.40 -1.91 -5.12
CA SER A 118 31.06 -1.32 -4.97
C SER A 118 30.76 -0.33 -6.08
N GLN A 119 31.72 0.52 -6.48
CA GLN A 119 31.54 1.43 -7.61
C GLN A 119 31.29 0.68 -8.92
N GLU A 120 31.98 -0.43 -9.18
CA GLU A 120 31.72 -1.29 -10.35
C GLU A 120 30.34 -1.95 -10.30
N ILE A 121 29.96 -2.54 -9.16
CA ILE A 121 28.67 -3.20 -8.98
C ILE A 121 27.53 -2.21 -9.24
N ILE A 122 27.63 -0.96 -8.76
CA ILE A 122 26.63 0.08 -8.99
C ILE A 122 26.56 0.48 -10.48
N LYS A 123 27.69 0.60 -11.19
CA LYS A 123 27.71 0.83 -12.65
C LYS A 123 27.04 -0.33 -13.40
N LYS A 124 27.36 -1.58 -13.04
CA LYS A 124 26.78 -2.80 -13.63
C LYS A 124 25.26 -2.88 -13.39
N CYS A 125 24.80 -2.53 -12.18
CA CYS A 125 23.38 -2.37 -11.86
C CYS A 125 22.69 -1.31 -12.74
N PHE A 126 23.32 -0.15 -12.95
CA PHE A 126 22.73 0.96 -13.73
C PHE A 126 22.70 0.68 -15.24
N ASN A 127 23.65 -0.13 -15.73
CA ASN A 127 23.71 -0.57 -17.13
C ASN A 127 22.77 -1.76 -17.44
N ALA A 128 22.13 -2.37 -16.45
CA ALA A 128 21.18 -3.46 -16.66
C ALA A 128 19.92 -2.98 -17.39
N VAL A 129 19.32 -3.82 -18.24
CA VAL A 129 18.03 -3.50 -18.87
C VAL A 129 16.95 -3.37 -17.78
N LYS A 130 15.96 -2.49 -17.98
CA LYS A 130 14.90 -2.15 -17.00
C LYS A 130 14.38 -3.28 -16.10
N PRO A 131 14.00 -4.48 -16.58
CA PRO A 131 13.58 -5.58 -15.69
C PRO A 131 14.66 -6.01 -14.68
N GLY A 132 15.95 -5.94 -15.03
CA GLY A 132 17.07 -6.15 -14.11
C GLY A 132 17.18 -5.06 -13.03
N ILE A 133 17.10 -3.77 -13.42
CA ILE A 133 17.04 -2.64 -12.47
C ILE A 133 15.86 -2.83 -11.51
N VAL A 134 14.68 -3.18 -12.03
CA VAL A 134 13.47 -3.43 -11.23
C VAL A 134 13.68 -4.59 -10.26
N ILE A 135 14.28 -5.71 -10.67
CA ILE A 135 14.62 -6.83 -9.78
C ILE A 135 15.52 -6.35 -8.63
N VAL A 136 16.65 -5.69 -8.94
CA VAL A 136 17.60 -5.22 -7.92
C VAL A 136 16.92 -4.25 -6.95
N CYS A 137 16.25 -3.21 -7.46
CA CYS A 137 15.54 -2.24 -6.62
C CYS A 137 14.45 -2.90 -5.77
N ARG A 138 13.74 -3.91 -6.31
CA ARG A 138 12.65 -4.59 -5.60
C ARG A 138 13.09 -5.68 -4.65
N MET A 139 14.32 -6.20 -4.78
CA MET A 139 14.94 -7.08 -3.79
C MET A 139 15.58 -6.29 -2.65
N TYR A 140 16.20 -5.13 -2.95
CA TYR A 140 16.75 -4.22 -1.93
C TYR A 140 15.72 -3.78 -0.87
N TRP A 141 14.47 -3.52 -1.28
CA TRP A 141 13.37 -3.17 -0.35
C TRP A 141 12.68 -4.38 0.32
N ARG A 142 13.18 -5.60 0.13
CA ARG A 142 12.66 -6.83 0.75
C ARG A 142 13.65 -7.36 1.80
N LYS A 143 13.31 -8.48 2.44
CA LYS A 143 14.22 -9.13 3.41
C LYS A 143 15.36 -9.84 2.66
N THR A 144 16.57 -9.80 3.22
CA THR A 144 17.72 -10.59 2.76
C THR A 144 17.50 -12.07 3.09
N LEU A 145 17.12 -12.85 2.09
CA LEU A 145 16.89 -14.31 2.16
C LEU A 145 16.94 -14.92 0.76
N TRP A 146 16.99 -16.25 0.68
CA TRP A 146 16.94 -16.98 -0.60
C TRP A 146 15.52 -16.94 -1.20
N TYR A 147 15.41 -16.51 -2.45
CA TYR A 147 14.15 -16.47 -3.20
C TYR A 147 14.10 -17.60 -4.24
N ARG A 148 12.93 -18.21 -4.44
CA ARG A 148 12.72 -19.12 -5.58
C ARG A 148 12.66 -18.32 -6.88
N TYR A 149 13.12 -18.91 -7.98
CA TYR A 149 13.12 -18.28 -9.30
C TYR A 149 11.74 -17.70 -9.68
N ASP A 150 10.67 -18.46 -9.44
CA ASP A 150 9.28 -18.05 -9.69
C ASP A 150 8.90 -16.74 -9.00
N ASP A 151 9.38 -16.53 -7.76
CA ASP A 151 9.13 -15.31 -6.98
C ASP A 151 9.88 -14.10 -7.56
N VAL A 152 11.11 -14.29 -8.04
CA VAL A 152 11.88 -13.22 -8.71
C VAL A 152 11.22 -12.83 -10.04
N VAL A 153 10.75 -13.80 -10.82
CA VAL A 153 9.99 -13.55 -12.06
C VAL A 153 8.68 -12.82 -11.77
N LYS A 154 7.97 -13.21 -10.71
CA LYS A 154 6.75 -12.55 -10.24
C LYS A 154 7.02 -11.11 -9.82
N ILE A 155 8.09 -10.85 -9.07
CA ILE A 155 8.54 -9.51 -8.67
C ILE A 155 8.79 -8.64 -9.90
N SER A 156 9.49 -9.15 -10.92
CA SER A 156 9.72 -8.38 -12.15
C SER A 156 8.41 -8.01 -12.86
N LYS A 157 7.51 -8.99 -13.07
CA LYS A 157 6.24 -8.77 -13.80
C LYS A 157 5.20 -7.94 -13.05
N GLU A 158 5.16 -8.01 -11.72
CA GLU A 158 4.27 -7.19 -10.88
C GLU A 158 4.59 -5.70 -11.01
N HIS A 159 5.89 -5.37 -11.08
CA HIS A 159 6.41 -4.00 -11.01
C HIS A 159 6.85 -3.43 -12.37
N TYR A 160 7.01 -4.27 -13.40
CA TYR A 160 7.32 -3.87 -14.77
C TYR A 160 6.58 -4.75 -15.79
N LYS A 161 5.31 -4.40 -16.04
CA LYS A 161 4.35 -5.18 -16.86
C LYS A 161 4.69 -5.31 -18.36
N LYS A 162 5.77 -4.68 -18.84
CA LYS A 162 6.17 -4.64 -20.26
C LYS A 162 7.29 -5.63 -20.60
N CYS A 163 7.45 -6.71 -19.84
CA CYS A 163 8.58 -7.63 -19.99
C CYS A 163 8.16 -9.10 -20.05
N ASP A 164 8.62 -9.77 -21.10
CA ASP A 164 8.40 -11.18 -21.35
C ASP A 164 9.34 -12.06 -20.52
N THR A 165 8.91 -13.28 -20.23
CA THR A 165 9.67 -14.24 -19.42
C THR A 165 11.14 -14.45 -19.84
N PRO A 166 11.50 -14.62 -21.12
CA PRO A 166 12.91 -14.80 -21.51
C PRO A 166 13.78 -13.60 -21.15
N THR A 167 13.33 -12.36 -21.36
CA THR A 167 14.09 -11.15 -20.99
C THR A 167 14.25 -11.03 -19.47
N VAL A 168 13.29 -11.51 -18.68
CA VAL A 168 13.47 -11.63 -17.21
C VAL A 168 14.54 -12.67 -16.87
N GLN A 169 14.57 -13.81 -17.57
CA GLN A 169 15.58 -14.86 -17.37
C GLN A 169 16.99 -14.39 -17.73
N GLU A 170 17.15 -13.75 -18.89
CA GLU A 170 18.40 -13.12 -19.35
C GLU A 170 18.92 -12.10 -18.34
N MET A 171 18.04 -11.26 -17.77
CA MET A 171 18.44 -10.30 -16.74
C MET A 171 18.81 -10.97 -15.41
N ILE A 172 18.13 -12.04 -15.00
CA ILE A 172 18.55 -12.81 -13.81
C ILE A 172 19.96 -13.40 -14.04
N GLN A 173 20.23 -13.95 -15.22
CA GLN A 173 21.56 -14.45 -15.59
C GLN A 173 22.61 -13.34 -15.62
N TYR A 174 22.31 -12.18 -16.22
CA TYR A 174 23.19 -11.00 -16.22
C TYR A 174 23.52 -10.53 -14.79
N LEU A 175 22.53 -10.44 -13.91
CA LEU A 175 22.72 -10.04 -12.51
C LEU A 175 23.59 -11.04 -11.73
N VAL A 176 23.47 -12.34 -12.00
CA VAL A 176 24.35 -13.36 -11.41
C VAL A 176 25.78 -13.27 -11.96
N GLN A 177 25.95 -13.17 -13.29
CA GLN A 177 27.25 -13.04 -13.93
C GLN A 177 28.03 -11.78 -13.51
N ASN A 178 27.32 -10.70 -13.16
CA ASN A 178 27.93 -9.46 -12.67
C ASN A 178 28.11 -9.42 -11.13
N GLY A 179 27.81 -10.52 -10.41
CA GLY A 179 27.96 -10.61 -8.96
C GLY A 179 26.94 -9.80 -8.15
N ILE A 180 25.86 -9.33 -8.78
CA ILE A 180 24.80 -8.53 -8.14
C ILE A 180 23.80 -9.45 -7.42
N LEU A 181 23.60 -10.66 -7.95
CA LEU A 181 22.86 -11.75 -7.31
C LEU A 181 23.76 -12.97 -7.17
N ILE A 182 23.51 -13.78 -6.15
CA ILE A 182 24.15 -15.09 -5.97
C ILE A 182 23.09 -16.15 -6.27
N CYS A 183 23.41 -17.10 -7.13
CA CYS A 183 22.59 -18.30 -7.32
C CYS A 183 23.05 -19.37 -6.31
N GLY A 184 22.10 -20.06 -5.67
CA GLY A 184 22.41 -21.23 -4.85
C GLY A 184 22.50 -22.47 -5.74
N GLU A 185 23.64 -23.15 -5.73
CA GLU A 185 23.79 -24.49 -6.30
C GLU A 185 23.21 -25.53 -5.33
N PHE A 186 22.40 -26.45 -5.84
CA PHE A 186 21.68 -27.51 -5.11
C PHE A 186 21.62 -28.78 -5.97
#